data_AF-A0A7K2XLJ1-F1
#
_entry.id   AF-A0A7K2XLJ1-F1
#
_cell.length_a   1.000
_cell.length_b   1.000
_cell.length_c   1.000
_cell.angle_alpha   90.00
_cell.angle_beta   90.00
_cell.angle_gamma   90.00
#
_symmetry.space_group_name_H-M   'P 1'
#
loop_
_entity.id
_entity.type
_entity.pdbx_description
1 polymer ?
#
loop_
_entity_poly.entity_id
_entity_poly.type
_entity_poly.pdbx_seq_one_letter_code
_entity_poly.pdbx_strand_id
1 'polypeptide(L)'
;DLLFLGVHGVSVEAGLSTPNLAEAETNTCLMRSARRVVVVADHTKWGTLGLSSFASLDEVDTWVTDGGLSEGVRAEVAEHVPGLVVAGEERA
;
A
#
# COMPACT_ATOMS: atom_id res chain seq x y z
N ASP A 1 -13.20 0.46 12.47
CA ASP A 1 -13.42 0.15 11.04
C ASP A 1 -12.11 -0.17 10.38
N LEU A 2 -12.09 -1.21 9.55
CA LEU A 2 -10.92 -1.73 8.86
C LEU A 2 -11.17 -1.63 7.36
N LEU A 3 -10.27 -0.97 6.63
CA LEU A 3 -10.33 -0.84 5.18
C LEU A 3 -9.31 -1.79 4.55
N PHE A 4 -9.76 -2.55 3.54
CA PHE A 4 -8.87 -3.24 2.62
C PHE A 4 -8.92 -2.52 1.28
N LEU A 5 -7.77 -2.12 0.75
CA LEU A 5 -7.68 -1.31 -0.45
C LEU A 5 -6.61 -1.85 -1.40
N GLY A 6 -6.97 -1.98 -2.67
CA GLY A 6 -6.01 -2.23 -3.76
C GLY A 6 -5.41 -0.92 -4.27
N VAL A 7 -4.30 -1.00 -4.98
CA VAL A 7 -3.61 0.16 -5.55
C VAL A 7 -3.08 -0.16 -6.94
N HIS A 8 -2.83 0.88 -7.74
CA HIS A 8 -2.12 0.73 -9.01
C HIS A 8 -0.61 0.73 -8.81
N GLY A 9 -0.12 1.61 -7.94
CA GLY A 9 1.30 1.79 -7.71
C GLY A 9 1.61 2.20 -6.28
N VAL A 10 2.79 1.76 -5.81
CA VAL A 10 3.35 2.06 -4.49
C VAL A 10 4.80 2.50 -4.67
N SER A 11 5.16 3.68 -4.17
CA SER A 11 6.55 4.13 -4.07
C SER A 11 6.74 5.03 -2.85
N VAL A 12 7.97 5.14 -2.34
CA VAL A 12 8.28 6.01 -1.18
C VAL A 12 7.91 7.46 -1.47
N GLU A 13 8.23 7.94 -2.66
CA GLU A 13 8.05 9.35 -3.05
C GLU A 13 6.59 9.69 -3.36
N ALA A 14 5.88 8.79 -4.04
CA ALA A 14 4.52 9.03 -4.51
C ALA A 14 3.43 8.45 -3.60
N GLY A 15 3.79 7.57 -2.67
CA GLY A 15 2.85 6.82 -1.84
C GLY A 15 1.97 5.87 -2.65
N LEU A 16 0.69 5.79 -2.30
CA LEU A 16 -0.32 5.01 -3.00
C LEU A 16 -0.92 5.82 -4.15
N SER A 17 -0.97 5.22 -5.34
CA SER A 17 -1.44 5.90 -6.55
C SER A 17 -2.38 5.05 -7.41
N THR A 18 -3.20 5.75 -8.21
CA THR A 18 -4.12 5.19 -9.23
C THR A 18 -4.08 6.04 -10.51
N PRO A 19 -4.30 5.46 -11.71
CA PRO A 19 -4.48 6.23 -12.94
C PRO A 19 -5.80 7.00 -13.00
N ASN A 20 -6.75 6.76 -12.09
CA ASN A 20 -8.09 7.35 -12.13
C ASN A 20 -8.31 8.38 -11.02
N LEU A 21 -8.54 9.64 -11.38
CA LEU A 21 -8.76 10.75 -10.44
C LEU A 21 -10.00 10.53 -9.55
N ALA A 22 -11.10 10.02 -10.11
CA ALA A 22 -12.32 9.76 -9.33
C ALA A 22 -12.10 8.62 -8.32
N GLU A 23 -11.26 7.64 -8.68
CA GLU A 23 -10.85 6.58 -7.76
C GLU A 23 -9.97 7.14 -6.64
N ALA A 24 -9.01 8.02 -6.95
CA ALA A 24 -8.17 8.66 -5.96
C ALA A 24 -8.99 9.45 -4.91
N GLU A 25 -9.98 10.24 -5.36
CA GLU A 25 -10.88 10.97 -4.46
C GLU A 25 -11.71 10.01 -3.58
N THR A 26 -12.21 8.94 -4.18
CA THR A 26 -12.99 7.91 -3.47
C THR A 26 -12.13 7.23 -2.41
N ASN A 27 -10.92 6.81 -2.77
CA ASN A 27 -9.97 6.14 -1.88
C ASN A 27 -9.56 7.06 -0.72
N THR A 28 -9.33 8.35 -1.00
CA THR A 28 -9.05 9.35 0.04
C THR A 28 -10.19 9.43 1.06
N CYS A 29 -11.44 9.44 0.59
CA CYS A 29 -12.61 9.45 1.48
C CYS A 29 -12.74 8.17 2.31
N LEU A 30 -12.48 7.02 1.69
CA LEU A 30 -12.46 5.71 2.37
C LEU A 30 -11.41 5.68 3.47
N MET A 31 -10.18 6.09 3.17
CA MET A 31 -9.07 6.11 4.13
C MET A 31 -9.36 7.02 5.32
N ARG A 32 -9.92 8.22 5.09
CA ARG A 32 -10.33 9.15 6.16
C ARG A 32 -11.42 8.60 7.08
N SER A 33 -12.22 7.66 6.58
CA SER A 33 -13.32 7.05 7.34
C SER A 33 -12.87 5.80 8.10
N ALA A 34 -11.71 5.24 7.76
CA ALA A 34 -11.19 4.03 8.36
C ALA A 34 -10.35 4.33 9.60
N ARG A 35 -10.36 3.42 10.57
CA ARG A 35 -9.43 3.50 11.72
C ARG A 35 -8.12 2.77 11.48
N ARG A 36 -8.14 1.80 10.57
CA ARG A 36 -6.98 1.02 10.13
C ARG A 36 -7.09 0.74 8.64
N VAL A 37 -5.99 0.89 7.93
CA VAL A 37 -5.86 0.72 6.48
C VAL A 37 -4.93 -0.45 6.18
N VAL A 38 -5.45 -1.40 5.42
CA VAL A 38 -4.70 -2.54 4.89
C VAL A 38 -4.62 -2.42 3.38
N VAL A 39 -3.41 -2.23 2.86
CA VAL A 39 -3.17 -2.30 1.42
C VAL A 39 -2.98 -3.75 1.01
N VAL A 40 -3.64 -4.16 -0.06
CA VAL A 40 -3.47 -5.49 -0.66
C VAL A 40 -2.94 -5.31 -2.08
N ALA A 41 -1.66 -5.60 -2.27
CA ALA A 41 -0.97 -5.37 -3.53
C ALA A 41 0.24 -6.30 -3.67
N ASP A 42 0.36 -6.96 -4.82
CA ASP A 42 1.53 -7.77 -5.13
C ASP A 42 2.80 -6.91 -5.32
N HIS A 43 3.95 -7.57 -5.34
CA HIS A 43 5.25 -6.94 -5.54
C HIS A 43 5.35 -6.14 -6.83
N THR A 44 4.54 -6.46 -7.85
CA THR A 44 4.56 -5.76 -9.15
C THR A 44 4.10 -4.31 -9.05
N LYS A 45 3.42 -3.94 -7.95
CA LYS A 45 2.99 -2.55 -7.70
C LYS A 45 4.10 -1.67 -7.14
N TRP A 46 5.17 -2.26 -6.60
CA TRP A 46 6.31 -1.50 -6.10
C TRP A 46 7.04 -0.77 -7.22
N GLY A 47 7.36 0.51 -7.00
CA GLY A 47 8.01 1.39 -7.99
C GLY A 47 7.11 1.78 -9.17
N THR A 48 5.85 1.34 -9.19
CA THR A 48 4.87 1.76 -10.20
C THR A 48 4.21 3.06 -9.77
N LEU A 49 3.93 3.93 -10.75
CA LEU A 49 3.28 5.22 -10.52
C LEU A 49 1.96 5.31 -11.29
N GLY A 50 0.88 5.64 -10.58
CA GLY A 50 -0.37 6.09 -11.16
C GLY A 50 -0.35 7.59 -11.48
N LEU A 51 -1.40 8.06 -12.13
CA LEU A 51 -1.59 9.48 -12.46
C LEU A 51 -1.78 10.35 -11.22
N SER A 52 -2.42 9.80 -10.18
CA SER A 52 -2.79 10.53 -8.96
C SER A 52 -2.44 9.73 -7.72
N SER A 53 -1.64 10.36 -6.86
CA SER A 53 -1.40 9.90 -5.48
C SER A 53 -2.56 10.27 -4.59
N PHE A 54 -2.95 9.38 -3.69
CA PHE A 54 -4.09 9.59 -2.78
C PHE A 54 -3.76 9.34 -1.31
N ALA A 55 -2.59 8.76 -1.00
CA ALA A 55 -2.09 8.63 0.37
C ALA A 55 -0.57 8.42 0.36
N SER A 56 0.09 8.80 1.44
CA SER A 56 1.48 8.42 1.74
C SER A 56 1.58 6.96 2.22
N LEU A 57 2.77 6.38 2.20
CA LEU A 57 3.00 5.04 2.78
C LEU A 57 2.80 5.00 4.30
N ASP A 58 3.11 6.09 5.01
CA ASP A 58 2.98 6.18 6.46
C ASP A 58 1.51 6.15 6.93
N GLU A 59 0.55 6.35 6.01
CA GLU A 59 -0.89 6.23 6.27
C GLU A 59 -1.38 4.77 6.16
N VAL A 60 -0.50 3.81 5.87
CA VAL A 60 -0.82 2.38 5.75
C VAL A 60 -0.42 1.64 7.02
N ASP A 61 -1.38 1.02 7.71
CA ASP A 61 -1.07 0.18 8.88
C ASP A 61 -0.45 -1.16 8.50
N THR A 62 -0.90 -1.74 7.39
CA THR A 62 -0.43 -3.05 6.94
C THR A 62 -0.46 -3.17 5.43
N TRP A 63 0.62 -3.68 4.84
CA TRP A 63 0.66 -4.09 3.45
C TRP A 63 0.69 -5.62 3.38
N VAL A 64 -0.30 -6.21 2.72
CA VAL A 64 -0.33 -7.61 2.31
C VAL A 64 0.18 -7.75 0.87
N THR A 65 1.20 -8.56 0.67
CA THR A 65 1.86 -8.78 -0.62
C THR A 65 2.15 -10.26 -0.87
N ASP A 66 2.66 -10.59 -2.05
CA ASP A 66 3.19 -11.91 -2.38
C ASP A 66 4.71 -11.98 -2.11
N GLY A 67 5.32 -13.16 -2.29
CA GLY A 67 6.73 -13.38 -1.97
C GLY A 67 7.75 -12.66 -2.86
N GLY A 68 7.32 -11.83 -3.82
CA GLY A 68 8.17 -11.28 -4.86
C GLY A 68 8.97 -10.01 -4.48
N LEU A 69 8.72 -9.40 -3.32
CA LEU A 69 9.53 -8.26 -2.86
C LEU A 69 10.93 -8.73 -2.43
N SER A 70 11.97 -8.07 -2.92
CA SER A 70 13.35 -8.29 -2.48
C SER A 70 13.54 -7.86 -1.02
N GLU A 71 14.54 -8.42 -0.34
CA GLU A 71 14.84 -8.06 1.06
C GLU A 71 15.11 -6.56 1.25
N GLY A 72 15.78 -5.92 0.28
CA GLY A 72 16.03 -4.48 0.31
C GLY A 72 14.74 -3.67 0.26
N VAL A 73 13.78 -4.06 -0.59
CA VAL A 73 12.47 -3.40 -0.64
C VAL A 73 11.66 -3.69 0.61
N ARG A 74 11.72 -4.91 1.16
CA ARG A 74 11.04 -5.23 2.42
C ARG A 74 11.56 -4.37 3.59
N ALA A 75 12.88 -4.14 3.63
CA ALA A 75 13.49 -3.26 4.62
C ALA A 75 13.03 -1.80 4.45
N GLU A 76 13.03 -1.29 3.22
CA GLU A 76 12.53 0.06 2.90
C GLU A 76 11.05 0.23 3.26
N VAL A 77 10.21 -0.75 2.92
CA VAL A 77 8.79 -0.75 3.30
C VAL A 77 8.62 -0.75 4.81
N ALA A 78 9.45 -1.47 5.56
CA ALA A 78 9.36 -1.53 7.02
C ALA A 78 9.73 -0.20 7.72
N GLU A 79 10.39 0.73 7.03
CA GLU A 79 10.64 2.09 7.54
C GLU A 79 9.37 2.96 7.56
N HIS A 80 8.39 2.64 6.70
CA HIS A 80 7.17 3.42 6.50
C HIS A 80 5.89 2.71 6.95
N VAL A 81 5.80 1.40 6.68
CA VAL A 81 4.60 0.60 6.92
C VAL A 81 4.82 -0.30 8.13
N PRO A 82 4.08 -0.11 9.25
CA PRO A 82 4.31 -0.86 10.48
C PRO A 82 4.11 -2.37 10.37
N GLY A 83 3.34 -2.83 9.37
CA GLY A 83 3.06 -4.24 9.16
C GLY A 83 3.25 -4.66 7.72
N LEU A 84 4.15 -5.61 7.47
CA LEU A 84 4.25 -6.30 6.19
C LEU A 84 3.79 -7.75 6.38
N VAL A 85 2.83 -8.19 5.58
CA VAL A 85 2.36 -9.59 5.54
C VAL A 85 2.66 -10.14 4.16
N VAL A 86 3.36 -11.27 4.14
CA VAL A 86 3.63 -11.99 2.90
C VAL A 86 2.79 -13.24 2.83
N ALA A 87 1.97 -13.33 1.79
CA ALA A 87 1.05 -14.43 1.59
C ALA A 87 1.85 -15.74 1.42
N GLY A 88 1.52 -16.73 2.25
CA GLY A 88 2.19 -18.04 2.26
C GLY A 88 3.39 -18.13 3.21
N GLU A 89 3.79 -17.03 3.86
CA GLU A 89 4.75 -17.04 4.97
C GLU A 89 3.98 -17.05 6.31
N GLU A 90 4.35 -17.92 7.25
CA GLU A 90 3.80 -17.88 8.61
C GLU A 90 4.36 -16.66 9.35
N ARG A 91 3.50 -15.95 10.10
CA ARG A 91 3.98 -14.93 11.04
C ARG A 91 4.73 -15.62 12.17
N ALA A 92 6.03 -15.36 12.29
CA ALA A 92 6.83 -15.76 13.45
C ALA A 92 6.33 -15.09 14.74
#